data_AF-A0A1W9N717-F1
#
_entry.id   AF-A0A1W9N717-F1
#
_cell.length_a   1.000
_cell.length_b   1.000
_cell.length_c   1.000
_cell.angle_alpha   90.00
_cell.angle_beta   90.00
_cell.angle_gamma   90.00
#
_symmetry.space_group_name_H-M   'P 1'
#
loop_
_entity.id
_entity.type
_entity.pdbx_description
1 polymer ?
#
loop_
_entity_poly.entity_id
_entity_poly.type
_entity_poly.pdbx_seq_one_letter_code
_entity_poly.pdbx_strand_id
1 'polypeptide(L)'
;MRIYNELMLFKKKPSEVPENPGAIEVKLRPVLGCPPRIYVPLVWAALVLTGIFVFLVLPGIRQNGTWYTVYSDPPDASVLADSIRVGRSYEELFVPRGTKEIRVRRPGFRDEVISGRVGGRILASVIFPRRRELIVRLSLEEGASLAADGIAEFAAWSAVGTGEKRYALPPVLSILARDLTTGGRSAADRNELVAALLPMVRDARHLADLARLYYLLYAPDSAVNPLQIAGALGEGWSLANERFFTHGILEISAAARQGLLTAPAPRPISPDEADAVYSRARSGNFTPIVYNGRSYIPIPALKAPIGDIEISARNYRPRYGSFPVFASVKSFLMARAEVSNADFAAFIAENPSWAATNRLALTEAGLADEGYLKDWDTMRKEAGWAVKPVVNVSWYAAAAYCEWLSGKLFPDGMRRVRLPREDEWEIAARLNGVPADAADLPPALSSAFEAEGGGIGLLGMGGNVREWCYNPFRYNENRFRPPSSAWLNPYSELSPPDRPVRGAAFIDKALLYPAAARGALKAWQTSPVLGFRVIIAGDALP
;
A
#
# COMPACT_ATOMS: atom_id res chain seq x y z
N MET A 1 22.90 75.27 40.44
CA MET A 1 23.37 75.08 41.83
C MET A 1 24.78 74.50 41.75
N ARG A 2 25.79 75.35 42.05
CA ARG A 2 27.18 75.03 42.51
C ARG A 2 27.98 73.99 41.68
N ILE A 3 29.13 74.28 41.07
CA ILE A 3 30.31 75.10 41.46
C ILE A 3 31.13 75.26 40.15
N TYR A 4 31.44 76.50 39.72
CA TYR A 4 32.76 77.16 39.86
C TYR A 4 33.89 76.32 39.19
N ASN A 5 34.84 76.80 38.41
CA ASN A 5 35.33 78.09 37.92
C ASN A 5 36.72 77.72 37.35
N GLU A 6 37.17 78.37 36.27
CA GLU A 6 38.57 78.37 35.78
C GLU A 6 39.12 77.03 35.22
N LEU A 7 39.60 76.93 33.98
CA LEU A 7 40.39 77.92 33.23
C LEU A 7 39.84 78.21 31.82
N MET A 8 39.63 79.51 31.59
CA MET A 8 39.73 80.19 30.32
C MET A 8 41.21 80.37 29.91
N LEU A 9 41.43 80.65 28.62
CA LEU A 9 42.66 81.11 27.95
C LEU A 9 43.57 79.95 27.47
N PHE A 10 43.81 79.75 26.17
CA PHE A 10 44.32 80.77 25.25
C PHE A 10 43.89 80.56 23.79
N LYS A 11 43.38 81.66 23.24
CA LYS A 11 43.49 82.18 21.86
C LYS A 11 44.09 81.27 20.78
N LYS A 12 43.25 81.06 19.76
CA LYS A 12 43.58 80.83 18.35
C LYS A 12 44.68 81.80 17.89
N LYS A 13 45.81 81.27 17.42
CA LYS A 13 46.73 81.93 16.48
C LYS A 13 46.58 81.25 15.11
N PRO A 14 46.39 81.99 14.01
CA PRO A 14 46.52 81.43 12.68
C PRO A 14 47.99 81.39 12.31
N SER A 15 48.51 80.22 11.97
CA SER A 15 49.79 80.13 11.27
C SER A 15 49.81 78.93 10.34
N GLU A 16 49.88 79.27 9.05
CA GLU A 16 50.60 78.56 8.00
C GLU A 16 50.02 77.21 7.54
N VAL A 17 49.32 77.29 6.41
CA VAL A 17 49.26 76.21 5.42
C VAL A 17 50.70 75.79 5.11
N PRO A 18 51.10 74.52 5.33
CA PRO A 18 52.32 74.03 4.73
C PRO A 18 52.03 73.73 3.25
N GLU A 19 52.76 74.43 2.39
CA GLU A 19 52.96 74.05 1.01
C GLU A 19 53.54 72.62 0.93
N ASN A 20 53.15 71.91 -0.13
CA ASN A 20 53.57 70.57 -0.59
C ASN A 20 52.95 69.32 0.06
N PRO A 21 52.26 68.47 -0.73
CA PRO A 21 52.04 67.06 -0.42
C PRO A 21 53.36 66.28 -0.62
N GLY A 22 54.32 66.51 0.27
CA GLY A 22 55.62 65.86 0.26
C GLY A 22 55.63 64.67 1.23
N ALA A 23 55.41 63.47 0.69
CA ALA A 23 55.82 62.17 1.22
C ALA A 23 55.76 61.97 2.76
N ILE A 24 54.69 61.33 3.24
CA ILE A 24 54.77 60.53 4.47
C ILE A 24 55.79 59.41 4.21
N GLU A 25 57.04 59.64 4.59
CA GLU A 25 58.16 58.71 4.37
C GLU A 25 58.09 57.59 5.42
N VAL A 26 57.34 56.53 5.12
CA VAL A 26 57.26 55.32 5.96
C VAL A 26 58.59 54.56 5.85
N LYS A 27 59.55 54.87 6.73
CA LYS A 27 60.83 54.16 6.83
C LYS A 27 60.67 52.84 7.59
N LEU A 28 60.49 51.75 6.84
CA LEU A 28 60.53 50.41 7.41
C LEU A 28 61.96 50.04 7.83
N ARG A 29 62.13 49.44 9.02
CA ARG A 29 63.46 49.06 9.54
C ARG A 29 63.92 47.72 8.95
N PRO A 30 65.22 47.50 8.73
CA PRO A 30 65.75 46.20 8.34
C PRO A 30 65.39 45.13 9.38
N VAL A 31 64.93 43.97 8.92
CA VAL A 31 64.61 42.82 9.77
C VAL A 31 65.62 41.72 9.45
N LEU A 32 66.30 41.19 10.47
CA LEU A 32 67.31 40.12 10.34
C LEU A 32 68.41 40.43 9.28
N GLY A 33 68.82 41.69 9.16
CA GLY A 33 69.84 42.12 8.20
C GLY A 33 69.34 42.32 6.76
N CYS A 34 68.06 42.07 6.47
CA CYS A 34 67.48 42.27 5.14
C CYS A 34 66.87 43.68 5.00
N PRO A 35 67.19 44.44 3.94
CA PRO A 35 66.58 45.74 3.68
C PRO A 35 65.10 45.60 3.23
N PRO A 36 64.23 46.59 3.52
CA PRO A 36 62.80 46.58 3.14
C PRO A 36 62.51 46.34 1.68
N ARG A 37 63.40 46.77 0.78
CA ARG A 37 63.29 46.53 -0.67
C ARG A 37 63.27 45.04 -1.03
N ILE A 38 63.78 44.18 -0.17
CA ILE A 38 63.85 42.73 -0.39
C ILE A 38 62.72 42.02 0.36
N TYR A 39 62.55 42.28 1.66
CA TYR A 39 61.58 41.52 2.44
C TYR A 39 60.11 41.93 2.16
N VAL A 40 59.81 43.18 1.76
CA VAL A 40 58.43 43.59 1.48
C VAL A 40 57.86 42.86 0.24
N PRO A 41 58.56 42.78 -0.90
CA PRO A 41 58.14 41.94 -2.01
C PRO A 41 58.03 40.46 -1.65
N LEU A 42 58.92 39.93 -0.80
CA LEU A 42 58.85 38.54 -0.33
C LEU A 42 57.61 38.28 0.53
N VAL A 43 57.24 39.21 1.40
CA VAL A 43 56.02 39.13 2.22
C VAL A 43 54.78 39.19 1.33
N TRP A 44 54.72 40.10 0.36
CA TRP A 44 53.62 40.15 -0.61
C TRP A 44 53.55 38.88 -1.47
N ALA A 45 54.68 38.36 -1.93
CA ALA A 45 54.74 37.10 -2.66
C ALA A 45 54.24 35.93 -1.80
N ALA A 46 54.63 35.87 -0.53
CA ALA A 46 54.16 34.86 0.42
C ALA A 46 52.65 34.98 0.69
N LEU A 47 52.12 36.20 0.84
CA LEU A 47 50.68 36.44 0.99
C LEU A 47 49.90 36.02 -0.26
N VAL A 48 50.40 36.35 -1.45
CA VAL A 48 49.79 35.94 -2.73
C VAL A 48 49.83 34.42 -2.89
N LEU A 49 50.96 33.77 -2.60
CA LEU A 49 51.08 32.31 -2.62
C LEU A 49 50.15 31.64 -1.60
N THR A 50 50.01 32.23 -0.41
CA THR A 50 49.07 31.76 0.60
C THR A 50 47.63 31.90 0.12
N GLY A 51 47.29 33.03 -0.50
CA GLY A 51 45.99 33.23 -1.16
C GLY A 51 45.72 32.18 -2.24
N ILE A 52 46.67 31.97 -3.16
CA ILE A 52 46.60 30.93 -4.20
C ILE A 52 46.41 29.55 -3.56
N PHE A 53 47.15 29.22 -2.51
CA PHE A 53 47.01 27.94 -1.83
C PHE A 53 45.63 27.78 -1.17
N VAL A 54 45.18 28.77 -0.40
CA VAL A 54 43.90 28.73 0.33
C VAL A 54 42.71 28.68 -0.62
N PHE A 55 42.74 29.42 -1.73
CA PHE A 55 41.61 29.51 -2.66
C PHE A 55 41.66 28.47 -3.78
N LEU A 56 42.84 28.07 -4.25
CA LEU A 56 42.97 27.17 -5.41
C LEU A 56 43.44 25.76 -5.06
N VAL A 57 44.16 25.52 -3.95
CA VAL A 57 44.74 24.20 -3.65
C VAL A 57 44.07 23.52 -2.47
N LEU A 58 43.88 24.24 -1.35
CA LEU A 58 43.32 23.71 -0.11
C LEU A 58 41.92 23.08 -0.29
N PRO A 59 40.98 23.66 -1.07
CA PRO A 59 39.68 23.04 -1.29
C PRO A 59 39.80 21.67 -1.99
N GLY A 60 40.71 21.55 -2.96
CA GLY A 60 40.94 20.30 -3.70
C GLY A 60 41.69 19.23 -2.90
N ILE A 61 42.38 19.61 -1.82
CA ILE A 61 42.92 18.67 -0.83
C ILE A 61 41.79 18.19 0.10
N ARG A 62 40.94 19.11 0.60
CA ARG A 62 39.88 18.78 1.57
C ARG A 62 38.73 17.96 0.98
N GLN A 63 38.32 18.26 -0.26
CA GLN A 63 37.21 17.58 -0.95
C GLN A 63 37.67 17.05 -2.30
N ASN A 64 38.61 16.09 -2.27
CA ASN A 64 39.19 15.51 -3.47
C ASN A 64 38.30 14.40 -4.04
N GLY A 65 37.64 14.65 -5.16
CA GLY A 65 36.75 13.68 -5.79
C GLY A 65 36.25 14.12 -7.16
N THR A 66 35.20 13.44 -7.62
CA THR A 66 34.52 13.71 -8.89
C THR A 66 33.02 13.86 -8.62
N TRP A 67 32.40 14.86 -9.24
CA TRP A 67 30.95 14.99 -9.32
C TRP A 67 30.43 14.09 -10.43
N TYR A 68 29.57 13.15 -10.09
CA TYR A 68 28.90 12.25 -11.02
C TYR A 68 27.46 12.69 -11.23
N THR A 69 26.99 12.65 -12.48
CA THR A 69 25.57 12.67 -12.80
C THR A 69 25.22 11.30 -13.38
N VAL A 70 24.43 10.53 -12.65
CA VAL A 70 24.03 9.18 -13.07
C VAL A 70 22.65 9.25 -13.68
N TYR A 71 22.55 9.06 -15.00
CA TYR A 71 21.29 8.92 -15.71
C TYR A 71 20.88 7.46 -15.70
N SER A 72 19.72 7.14 -15.13
CA SER A 72 19.21 5.77 -15.09
C SER A 72 17.88 5.63 -15.83
N ASP A 73 17.68 4.46 -16.42
CA ASP A 73 16.39 4.03 -16.97
C ASP A 73 15.99 2.70 -16.30
N PRO A 74 14.95 2.65 -15.44
CA PRO A 74 14.05 3.77 -15.09
C PRO A 74 14.73 4.86 -14.26
N PRO A 75 14.14 6.08 -14.18
CA PRO A 75 14.68 7.20 -13.39
C PRO A 75 14.57 6.95 -11.88
N ASP A 76 14.92 7.92 -11.03
CA ASP A 76 14.85 7.85 -9.56
C ASP A 76 15.56 6.64 -8.89
N ALA A 77 16.53 6.02 -9.55
CA ALA A 77 17.32 4.94 -8.96
C ALA A 77 18.22 5.47 -7.83
N SER A 78 18.39 4.70 -6.77
CA SER A 78 19.30 5.03 -5.67
C SER A 78 20.74 4.75 -6.08
N VAL A 79 21.62 5.73 -5.89
CA VAL A 79 23.04 5.59 -6.20
C VAL A 79 23.83 5.43 -4.90
N LEU A 80 24.63 4.38 -4.82
CA LEU A 80 25.49 4.07 -3.68
C LEU A 80 26.96 4.06 -4.12
N ALA A 81 27.85 4.58 -3.28
CA ALA A 81 29.29 4.46 -3.42
C ALA A 81 29.85 3.66 -2.23
N ASP A 82 30.49 2.52 -2.50
CA ASP A 82 30.98 1.58 -1.47
C ASP A 82 29.91 1.24 -0.42
N SER A 83 28.69 0.93 -0.87
CA SER A 83 27.51 0.65 -0.02
C SER A 83 26.92 1.84 0.75
N ILE A 84 27.46 3.06 0.61
CA ILE A 84 26.89 4.26 1.21
C ILE A 84 26.04 4.99 0.18
N ARG A 85 24.77 5.28 0.50
CA ARG A 85 23.89 6.06 -0.39
C ARG A 85 24.42 7.48 -0.54
N VAL A 86 24.72 7.87 -1.78
CA VAL A 86 25.20 9.22 -2.12
C VAL A 86 24.09 10.12 -2.65
N GLY A 87 23.03 9.55 -3.22
CA GLY A 87 21.85 10.29 -3.71
C GLY A 87 21.01 9.48 -4.68
N ARG A 88 20.37 10.16 -5.64
CA ARG A 88 19.53 9.55 -6.68
C ARG A 88 20.08 9.82 -8.08
N SER A 89 19.65 9.02 -9.05
CA SER A 89 19.88 9.31 -10.47
C SER A 89 19.35 10.70 -10.83
N TYR A 90 19.93 11.34 -11.85
CA TYR A 90 19.66 12.71 -12.31
C TYR A 90 20.07 13.84 -11.34
N GLU A 91 20.62 13.54 -10.17
CA GLU A 91 21.23 14.52 -9.25
C GLU A 91 22.75 14.62 -9.46
N GLU A 92 23.35 15.74 -9.06
CA GLU A 92 24.82 15.87 -8.99
C GLU A 92 25.35 15.25 -7.70
N LEU A 93 26.14 14.19 -7.82
CA LEU A 93 26.59 13.36 -6.70
C LEU A 93 28.10 13.46 -6.52
N PHE A 94 28.57 13.84 -5.34
CA PHE A 94 30.01 13.85 -5.08
C PHE A 94 30.52 12.46 -4.65
N VAL A 95 31.49 11.93 -5.38
CA VAL A 95 32.17 10.67 -5.05
C VAL A 95 33.64 10.93 -4.73
N PRO A 96 34.12 10.58 -3.51
CA PRO A 96 35.52 10.76 -3.13
C PRO A 96 36.48 10.00 -4.03
N ARG A 97 37.68 10.57 -4.23
CA ARG A 97 38.78 9.93 -4.97
C ARG A 97 39.12 8.57 -4.35
N GLY A 98 39.36 7.56 -5.19
CA GLY A 98 39.74 6.21 -4.77
C GLY A 98 39.30 5.16 -5.77
N THR A 99 39.60 3.90 -5.49
CA THR A 99 38.90 2.78 -6.13
C THR A 99 37.54 2.69 -5.46
N LYS A 100 36.47 2.87 -6.24
CA LYS A 100 35.10 2.91 -5.75
C LYS A 100 34.23 1.93 -6.52
N GLU A 101 33.27 1.35 -5.82
CA GLU A 101 32.15 0.65 -6.41
C GLU A 101 30.93 1.58 -6.42
N ILE A 102 30.47 1.99 -7.60
CA ILE A 102 29.24 2.74 -7.77
C ILE A 102 28.13 1.76 -8.13
N ARG A 103 27.16 1.61 -7.23
CA ARG A 103 25.99 0.74 -7.42
C ARG A 103 24.75 1.57 -7.66
N VAL A 104 24.01 1.26 -8.72
CA VAL A 104 22.73 1.87 -9.04
C VAL A 104 21.64 0.85 -8.80
N ARG A 105 20.72 1.17 -7.88
CA ARG A 105 19.71 0.25 -7.36
C ARG A 105 18.30 0.83 -7.50
N ARG A 106 17.38 0.02 -8.00
CA ARG A 106 15.94 0.31 -8.01
C ARG A 106 15.15 -0.96 -7.68
N PRO A 107 14.20 -0.94 -6.73
CA PRO A 107 13.38 -2.11 -6.42
C PRO A 107 12.69 -2.69 -7.67
N GLY A 108 12.70 -4.01 -7.83
CA GLY A 108 12.15 -4.70 -9.00
C GLY A 108 13.10 -4.76 -10.21
N PHE A 109 14.28 -4.18 -10.10
CA PHE A 109 15.31 -4.18 -11.14
C PHE A 109 16.64 -4.71 -10.60
N ARG A 110 17.41 -5.38 -11.46
CA ARG A 110 18.76 -5.85 -11.14
C ARG A 110 19.70 -4.66 -10.92
N ASP A 111 20.40 -4.67 -9.80
CA ASP A 111 21.43 -3.68 -9.48
C ASP A 111 22.53 -3.68 -10.55
N GLU A 112 22.90 -2.49 -11.02
CA GLU A 112 24.07 -2.30 -11.89
C GLU A 112 25.26 -1.83 -11.05
N VAL A 113 26.40 -2.51 -11.20
CA VAL A 113 27.61 -2.24 -10.42
C VAL A 113 28.75 -1.81 -11.34
N ILE A 114 29.22 -0.58 -11.15
CA ILE A 114 30.32 0.02 -11.91
C ILE A 114 31.51 0.21 -10.97
N SER A 115 32.53 -0.63 -11.13
CA SER A 115 33.78 -0.52 -10.37
C SER A 115 34.82 0.28 -11.17
N GLY A 116 35.48 1.23 -10.53
CA GLY A 116 36.52 2.00 -11.20
C GLY A 116 37.30 2.95 -10.31
N ARG A 117 38.38 3.50 -10.88
CA ARG A 117 39.18 4.52 -10.21
C ARG A 117 38.52 5.90 -10.39
N VAL A 118 38.02 6.44 -9.28
CA VAL A 118 37.54 7.81 -9.18
C VAL A 118 38.73 8.73 -9.01
N GLY A 119 38.92 9.61 -9.98
CA GLY A 119 39.93 10.66 -9.91
C GLY A 119 39.47 11.85 -9.08
N GLY A 120 40.34 12.85 -8.98
CA GLY A 120 39.95 14.17 -8.48
C GLY A 120 40.95 15.22 -8.94
N ARG A 121 40.66 16.48 -8.64
CA ARG A 121 41.47 17.64 -9.03
C ARG A 121 41.84 18.40 -7.77
N ILE A 122 43.14 18.69 -7.61
CA ILE A 122 43.67 19.42 -6.44
C ILE A 122 43.73 20.92 -6.72
N LEU A 123 44.25 21.33 -7.89
CA LEU A 123 44.38 22.74 -8.27
C LEU A 123 43.09 23.27 -8.91
N ALA A 124 42.63 24.43 -8.45
CA ALA A 124 41.44 25.16 -8.90
C ALA A 124 40.17 24.28 -8.91
N SER A 125 40.02 23.36 -7.94
CA SER A 125 38.92 22.39 -7.90
C SER A 125 37.54 23.02 -7.74
N VAL A 126 37.46 24.20 -7.11
CA VAL A 126 36.21 24.98 -6.95
C VAL A 126 35.79 25.62 -8.27
N ILE A 127 36.75 26.13 -9.04
CA ILE A 127 36.49 26.84 -10.31
C ILE A 127 36.21 25.83 -11.43
N PHE A 128 36.97 24.74 -11.44
CA PHE A 128 36.86 23.69 -12.45
C PHE A 128 36.71 22.33 -11.77
N PRO A 129 35.54 22.01 -11.19
CA PRO A 129 35.32 20.70 -10.60
C PRO A 129 35.40 19.60 -11.67
N ARG A 130 35.86 18.41 -11.28
CA ARG A 130 35.84 17.25 -12.17
C ARG A 130 34.42 16.69 -12.21
N ARG A 131 33.83 16.62 -13.39
CA ARG A 131 32.48 16.11 -13.64
C ARG A 131 32.54 14.85 -14.52
N ARG A 132 31.63 13.90 -14.30
CA ARG A 132 31.47 12.69 -15.12
C ARG A 132 30.01 12.31 -15.22
N GLU A 133 29.61 11.80 -16.37
CA GLU A 133 28.27 11.30 -16.61
C GLU A 133 28.32 9.78 -16.74
N LEU A 134 27.33 9.10 -16.17
CA LEU A 134 27.13 7.66 -16.31
C LEU A 134 25.71 7.44 -16.79
N ILE A 135 25.54 6.61 -17.82
CA ILE A 135 24.22 6.21 -18.32
C ILE A 135 24.06 4.73 -17.99
N VAL A 136 23.01 4.41 -17.25
CA VAL A 136 22.74 3.07 -16.73
C VAL A 136 21.33 2.66 -17.13
N ARG A 137 21.18 1.51 -17.79
CA ARG A 137 19.88 0.91 -18.05
C ARG A 137 19.73 -0.30 -17.15
N LEU A 138 18.75 -0.27 -16.27
CA LEU A 138 18.47 -1.37 -15.37
C LEU A 138 17.58 -2.38 -16.07
N SER A 139 17.87 -3.66 -15.88
CA SER A 139 17.04 -4.75 -16.38
C SER A 139 16.11 -5.22 -15.27
N LEU A 140 14.92 -5.71 -15.63
CA LEU A 140 13.98 -6.30 -14.68
C LEU A 140 14.64 -7.48 -13.95
N GLU A 141 14.42 -7.55 -12.65
CA GLU A 141 14.86 -8.69 -11.85
C GLU A 141 14.00 -9.93 -12.17
N GLU A 142 14.63 -11.10 -12.21
CA GLU A 142 13.93 -12.34 -12.56
C GLU A 142 12.89 -12.69 -11.50
N GLY A 143 11.63 -12.89 -11.93
CA GLY A 143 10.52 -13.17 -11.03
C GLY A 143 9.94 -11.95 -10.30
N ALA A 144 10.49 -10.75 -10.50
CA ALA A 144 9.94 -9.53 -9.93
C ALA A 144 8.63 -9.12 -10.64
N SER A 145 7.67 -8.69 -9.84
CA SER A 145 6.38 -8.19 -10.33
C SER A 145 6.21 -6.73 -9.92
N LEU A 146 6.53 -5.82 -10.85
CA LEU A 146 6.34 -4.39 -10.64
C LEU A 146 4.88 -4.05 -10.32
N ALA A 147 3.94 -4.72 -10.99
CA ALA A 147 2.51 -4.49 -10.77
C ALA A 147 2.08 -4.92 -9.37
N ALA A 148 2.47 -6.11 -8.89
CA ALA A 148 2.12 -6.58 -7.56
C ALA A 148 2.72 -5.66 -6.48
N ASP A 149 3.99 -5.27 -6.62
CA ASP A 149 4.68 -4.39 -5.67
C ASP A 149 4.00 -3.01 -5.59
N GLY A 150 3.74 -2.38 -6.75
CA GLY A 150 3.07 -1.09 -6.80
C GLY A 150 1.62 -1.13 -6.31
N ILE A 151 0.88 -2.21 -6.57
CA ILE A 151 -0.48 -2.40 -6.05
C ILE A 151 -0.45 -2.61 -4.53
N ALA A 152 0.50 -3.38 -4.01
CA ALA A 152 0.66 -3.59 -2.58
C ALA A 152 1.00 -2.29 -1.84
N GLU A 153 1.90 -1.48 -2.40
CA GLU A 153 2.23 -0.16 -1.88
C GLU A 153 1.01 0.78 -1.93
N PHE A 154 0.30 0.82 -3.06
CA PHE A 154 -0.91 1.64 -3.18
C PHE A 154 -2.01 1.19 -2.21
N ALA A 155 -2.18 -0.12 -1.99
CA ALA A 155 -3.11 -0.66 -0.99
C ALA A 155 -2.80 -0.13 0.40
N ALA A 156 -1.51 -0.12 0.78
CA ALA A 156 -1.05 0.36 2.08
C ALA A 156 -1.33 1.86 2.26
N TRP A 157 -1.04 2.68 1.24
CA TRP A 157 -1.34 4.13 1.29
C TRP A 157 -2.84 4.43 1.30
N SER A 158 -3.62 3.65 0.55
CA SER A 158 -5.07 3.70 0.64
C SER A 158 -5.56 3.35 2.04
N ALA A 159 -4.91 2.45 2.80
CA ALA A 159 -5.36 2.09 4.13
C ALA A 159 -5.28 3.22 5.17
N VAL A 160 -4.23 4.05 5.12
CA VAL A 160 -3.95 5.13 6.10
C VAL A 160 -5.07 6.18 6.18
N GLY A 161 -5.79 6.39 5.08
CA GLY A 161 -6.96 7.29 5.05
C GLY A 161 -6.60 8.78 5.03
N THR A 162 -7.63 9.62 4.96
CA THR A 162 -7.51 11.07 4.65
C THR A 162 -7.56 11.97 5.88
N GLY A 163 -7.57 11.40 7.09
CA GLY A 163 -7.82 12.11 8.34
C GLY A 163 -6.83 13.25 8.59
N GLU A 164 -5.62 13.12 8.05
CA GLU A 164 -4.59 14.14 8.17
C GLU A 164 -4.31 14.75 6.80
N LYS A 165 -5.07 15.79 6.44
CA LYS A 165 -4.83 16.63 5.25
C LYS A 165 -3.41 17.23 5.16
N ARG A 166 -2.57 17.00 6.17
CA ARG A 166 -1.18 17.46 6.27
C ARG A 166 -0.19 16.57 5.51
N TYR A 167 -0.53 15.31 5.20
CA TYR A 167 0.38 14.41 4.47
C TYR A 167 0.12 14.45 2.97
N ALA A 168 1.18 14.74 2.21
CA ALA A 168 1.22 14.49 0.79
C ALA A 168 1.27 12.97 0.57
N LEU A 169 0.28 12.43 -0.13
CA LEU A 169 0.30 11.04 -0.56
C LEU A 169 1.36 10.92 -1.67
N PRO A 170 2.28 9.95 -1.60
CA PRO A 170 3.23 9.72 -2.68
C PRO A 170 2.48 9.29 -3.96
N PRO A 171 2.98 9.67 -5.16
CA PRO A 171 2.36 9.31 -6.43
C PRO A 171 2.75 7.88 -6.84
N VAL A 172 2.39 6.90 -6.01
CA VAL A 172 2.76 5.47 -6.15
C VAL A 172 2.40 4.95 -7.53
N LEU A 173 1.20 5.27 -8.03
CA LEU A 173 0.72 4.78 -9.32
C LEU A 173 1.43 5.47 -10.49
N SER A 174 1.75 6.75 -10.36
CA SER A 174 2.57 7.43 -11.39
C SER A 174 3.99 6.85 -11.48
N ILE A 175 4.58 6.46 -10.36
CA ILE A 175 5.89 5.79 -10.32
C ILE A 175 5.78 4.39 -10.94
N LEU A 176 4.77 3.61 -10.53
CA LEU A 176 4.48 2.31 -11.10
C LEU A 176 4.31 2.37 -12.62
N ALA A 177 3.55 3.35 -13.13
CA ALA A 177 3.33 3.50 -14.56
C ALA A 177 4.66 3.65 -15.32
N ARG A 178 5.58 4.49 -14.83
CA ARG A 178 6.91 4.66 -15.43
C ARG A 178 7.70 3.35 -15.46
N ASP A 179 7.67 2.60 -14.37
CA ASP A 179 8.36 1.31 -14.31
C ASP A 179 7.74 0.30 -15.28
N LEU A 180 6.42 0.25 -15.37
CA LEU A 180 5.72 -0.63 -16.31
C LEU A 180 5.96 -0.24 -17.78
N THR A 181 6.15 1.04 -18.09
CA THR A 181 6.49 1.48 -19.46
C THR A 181 7.85 0.96 -19.90
N THR A 182 8.83 0.87 -18.99
CA THR A 182 10.13 0.25 -19.29
C THR A 182 10.03 -1.26 -19.52
N GLY A 183 9.00 -1.91 -18.96
CA GLY A 183 8.72 -3.34 -19.11
C GLY A 183 7.85 -3.73 -20.31
N GLY A 184 7.37 -2.78 -21.12
CA GLY A 184 6.67 -3.06 -22.38
C GLY A 184 5.22 -3.59 -22.27
N ARG A 185 4.45 -3.19 -21.25
CA ARG A 185 3.04 -3.62 -21.07
C ARG A 185 2.11 -3.17 -22.20
N SER A 186 1.07 -3.97 -22.48
CA SER A 186 0.08 -3.71 -23.53
C SER A 186 -1.09 -2.83 -23.06
N ALA A 187 -1.92 -2.34 -24.00
CA ALA A 187 -3.13 -1.56 -23.69
C ALA A 187 -4.22 -2.38 -22.96
N ALA A 188 -4.30 -3.70 -23.18
CA ALA A 188 -5.23 -4.57 -22.47
C ALA A 188 -4.88 -4.64 -20.97
N ASP A 189 -3.59 -4.73 -20.67
CA ASP A 189 -3.05 -4.79 -19.31
C ASP A 189 -3.34 -3.51 -18.50
N ARG A 190 -3.44 -2.36 -19.18
CA ARG A 190 -3.79 -1.06 -18.57
C ARG A 190 -5.21 -1.04 -18.03
N ASN A 191 -6.19 -1.52 -18.80
CA ASN A 191 -7.59 -1.48 -18.41
C ASN A 191 -7.89 -2.45 -17.26
N GLU A 192 -7.24 -3.62 -17.25
CA GLU A 192 -7.31 -4.58 -16.14
C GLU A 192 -6.68 -4.00 -14.87
N LEU A 193 -5.51 -3.36 -14.99
CA LEU A 193 -4.85 -2.70 -13.87
C LEU A 193 -5.71 -1.60 -13.24
N VAL A 194 -6.33 -0.75 -14.07
CA VAL A 194 -7.23 0.32 -13.58
C VAL A 194 -8.46 -0.27 -12.88
N ALA A 195 -9.03 -1.35 -13.40
CA ALA A 195 -10.15 -2.03 -12.76
C ALA A 195 -9.78 -2.71 -11.44
N ALA A 196 -8.54 -3.18 -11.30
CA ALA A 196 -8.02 -3.71 -10.05
C ALA A 196 -7.84 -2.60 -8.99
N LEU A 197 -7.28 -1.46 -9.40
CA LEU A 197 -6.91 -0.33 -8.55
C LEU A 197 -8.08 0.60 -8.17
N LEU A 198 -9.05 0.81 -9.06
CA LEU A 198 -10.12 1.78 -8.84
C LEU A 198 -10.93 1.53 -7.54
N PRO A 199 -11.28 0.28 -7.18
CA PRO A 199 -11.94 0.01 -5.90
C PRO A 199 -11.08 0.26 -4.66
N MET A 200 -9.77 0.51 -4.82
CA MET A 200 -8.86 0.88 -3.74
C MET A 200 -8.74 2.40 -3.58
N VAL A 201 -9.20 3.20 -4.55
CA VAL A 201 -9.19 4.66 -4.49
C VAL A 201 -10.13 5.15 -3.39
N ARG A 202 -9.63 5.98 -2.47
CA ARG A 202 -10.43 6.54 -1.37
C ARG A 202 -10.73 8.03 -1.46
N ASP A 203 -9.94 8.78 -2.23
CA ASP A 203 -10.08 10.23 -2.33
C ASP A 203 -9.63 10.77 -3.70
N ALA A 204 -9.82 12.07 -3.91
CA ALA A 204 -9.45 12.75 -5.15
C ALA A 204 -7.95 12.69 -5.49
N ARG A 205 -7.06 12.53 -4.49
CA ARG A 205 -5.61 12.46 -4.70
C ARG A 205 -5.22 11.09 -5.26
N HIS A 206 -5.76 10.02 -4.68
CA HIS A 206 -5.64 8.67 -5.23
C HIS A 206 -6.23 8.58 -6.64
N LEU A 207 -7.38 9.22 -6.87
CA LEU A 207 -8.01 9.26 -8.20
C LEU A 207 -7.14 10.02 -9.21
N ALA A 208 -6.53 11.14 -8.81
CA ALA A 208 -5.62 11.89 -9.66
C ALA A 208 -4.35 11.10 -10.00
N ASP A 209 -3.80 10.34 -9.04
CA ASP A 209 -2.65 9.47 -9.28
C ASP A 209 -3.01 8.29 -10.22
N LEU A 210 -4.18 7.67 -10.04
CA LEU A 210 -4.71 6.66 -10.95
C LEU A 210 -4.93 7.21 -12.38
N ALA A 211 -5.44 8.44 -12.50
CA ALA A 211 -5.61 9.11 -13.79
C ALA A 211 -4.26 9.39 -14.47
N ARG A 212 -3.22 9.76 -13.70
CA ARG A 212 -1.85 9.90 -14.23
C ARG A 212 -1.28 8.56 -14.68
N LEU A 213 -1.48 7.48 -13.91
CA LEU A 213 -1.10 6.13 -14.33
C LEU A 213 -1.76 5.78 -15.66
N TYR A 214 -3.07 6.01 -15.78
CA TYR A 214 -3.79 5.73 -17.03
C TYR A 214 -3.17 6.48 -18.22
N TYR A 215 -2.91 7.78 -18.04
CA TYR A 215 -2.32 8.62 -19.08
C TYR A 215 -0.89 8.18 -19.46
N LEU A 216 -0.03 7.91 -18.48
CA LEU A 216 1.35 7.48 -18.70
C LEU A 216 1.41 6.13 -19.44
N LEU A 217 0.49 5.21 -19.14
CA LEU A 217 0.36 3.94 -19.87
C LEU A 217 -0.38 4.07 -21.23
N TYR A 218 -1.10 5.17 -21.45
CA TYR A 218 -1.75 5.48 -22.72
C TYR A 218 -0.76 6.02 -23.75
N ALA A 219 0.14 6.90 -23.30
CA ALA A 219 1.11 7.57 -24.15
C ALA A 219 2.53 7.55 -23.52
N PRO A 220 3.19 6.38 -23.48
CA PRO A 220 4.44 6.17 -22.74
C PRO A 220 5.61 7.01 -23.28
N ASP A 221 5.71 7.15 -24.60
CA ASP A 221 6.86 7.79 -25.27
C ASP A 221 6.58 9.23 -25.73
N SER A 222 5.47 9.82 -25.29
CA SER A 222 5.00 11.10 -25.82
C SER A 222 5.04 12.21 -24.78
N ALA A 223 5.50 13.38 -25.21
CA ALA A 223 5.30 14.60 -24.46
C ALA A 223 3.79 14.89 -24.30
N VAL A 224 3.43 15.43 -23.14
CA VAL A 224 2.04 15.78 -22.82
C VAL A 224 1.49 16.73 -23.88
N ASN A 225 0.50 16.27 -24.65
CA ASN A 225 -0.16 17.08 -25.66
C ASN A 225 -1.70 17.00 -25.58
N PRO A 226 -2.42 18.06 -25.99
CA PRO A 226 -3.87 18.13 -25.84
C PRO A 226 -4.65 17.00 -26.53
N LEU A 227 -4.17 16.50 -27.68
CA LEU A 227 -4.84 15.44 -28.43
C LEU A 227 -4.78 14.10 -27.68
N GLN A 228 -3.62 13.76 -27.12
CA GLN A 228 -3.47 12.55 -26.32
C GLN A 228 -4.22 12.63 -24.99
N ILE A 229 -4.29 13.81 -24.38
CA ILE A 229 -5.14 14.02 -23.20
C ILE A 229 -6.61 13.75 -23.58
N ALA A 230 -7.08 14.33 -24.69
CA ALA A 230 -8.45 14.11 -25.16
C ALA A 230 -8.73 12.63 -25.48
N GLY A 231 -7.78 11.95 -26.14
CA GLY A 231 -7.86 10.51 -26.42
C GLY A 231 -7.93 9.66 -25.15
N ALA A 232 -7.01 9.88 -24.20
CA ALA A 232 -6.99 9.17 -22.92
C ALA A 232 -8.26 9.41 -22.10
N LEU A 233 -8.78 10.64 -22.09
CA LEU A 233 -10.05 10.96 -21.43
C LEU A 233 -11.24 10.27 -22.11
N GLY A 234 -11.26 10.22 -23.45
CA GLY A 234 -12.30 9.55 -24.22
C GLY A 234 -12.36 8.05 -23.93
N GLU A 235 -11.21 7.36 -24.01
CA GLU A 235 -11.12 5.92 -23.68
C GLU A 235 -11.41 5.65 -22.20
N GLY A 236 -10.86 6.47 -21.30
CA GLY A 236 -11.11 6.36 -19.87
C GLY A 236 -12.58 6.55 -19.50
N TRP A 237 -13.27 7.47 -20.17
CA TRP A 237 -14.71 7.68 -20.00
C TRP A 237 -15.52 6.48 -20.50
N SER A 238 -15.19 5.95 -21.68
CA SER A 238 -15.83 4.74 -22.22
C SER A 238 -15.70 3.57 -21.24
N LEU A 239 -14.49 3.33 -20.72
CA LEU A 239 -14.20 2.27 -19.76
C LEU A 239 -14.97 2.45 -18.45
N ALA A 240 -14.98 3.67 -17.89
CA ALA A 240 -15.71 3.96 -16.66
C ALA A 240 -17.22 3.78 -16.84
N ASN A 241 -17.75 4.11 -18.01
CA ASN A 241 -19.17 3.96 -18.34
C ASN A 241 -19.56 2.49 -18.56
N GLU A 242 -18.79 1.73 -19.34
CA GLU A 242 -19.00 0.29 -19.53
C GLU A 242 -18.95 -0.50 -18.21
N ARG A 243 -18.10 -0.06 -17.28
CA ARG A 243 -17.96 -0.70 -15.97
C ARG A 243 -18.87 -0.09 -14.89
N PHE A 244 -19.75 0.84 -15.24
CA PHE A 244 -20.73 1.45 -14.32
C PHE A 244 -20.10 2.19 -13.12
N PHE A 245 -18.86 2.70 -13.28
CA PHE A 245 -18.07 3.32 -12.21
C PHE A 245 -18.20 4.83 -12.11
N THR A 246 -18.91 5.46 -13.06
CA THR A 246 -19.04 6.92 -13.20
C THR A 246 -19.54 7.61 -11.93
N HIS A 247 -20.60 7.10 -11.31
CA HIS A 247 -21.10 7.64 -10.04
C HIS A 247 -20.08 7.49 -8.89
N GLY A 248 -19.37 6.36 -8.89
CA GLY A 248 -18.27 6.07 -7.97
C GLY A 248 -17.20 7.16 -7.99
N ILE A 249 -16.72 7.46 -9.20
CA ILE A 249 -15.68 8.47 -9.50
C ILE A 249 -16.14 9.88 -9.13
N LEU A 250 -17.38 10.25 -9.50
CA LEU A 250 -17.91 11.60 -9.25
C LEU A 250 -17.97 11.93 -7.75
N GLU A 251 -18.46 11.01 -6.91
CA GLU A 251 -18.49 11.26 -5.46
C GLU A 251 -17.08 11.40 -4.86
N ILE A 252 -16.12 10.57 -5.27
CA ILE A 252 -14.75 10.63 -4.76
C ILE A 252 -14.07 11.95 -5.16
N SER A 253 -14.36 12.43 -6.38
CA SER A 253 -13.68 13.60 -6.94
C SER A 253 -13.98 14.90 -6.20
N ALA A 254 -15.13 15.06 -5.53
CA ALA A 254 -15.62 16.28 -4.85
C ALA A 254 -15.57 17.60 -5.68
N ALA A 255 -15.07 17.58 -6.92
CA ALA A 255 -14.85 18.71 -7.81
C ALA A 255 -15.97 18.89 -8.83
N ALA A 256 -16.87 17.91 -9.00
CA ALA A 256 -18.14 18.11 -9.70
C ALA A 256 -19.14 18.82 -8.77
N ARG A 257 -18.81 20.07 -8.37
CA ARG A 257 -19.75 20.97 -7.70
C ARG A 257 -20.94 21.23 -8.64
N GLN A 258 -22.12 20.79 -8.21
CA GLN A 258 -23.47 21.25 -8.57
C GLN A 258 -23.92 21.28 -10.04
N GLY A 259 -23.06 21.11 -11.06
CA GLY A 259 -23.43 21.31 -12.48
C GLY A 259 -23.36 20.09 -13.40
N LEU A 260 -22.71 18.99 -12.98
CA LEU A 260 -22.53 17.76 -13.79
C LEU A 260 -23.40 16.58 -13.32
N LEU A 261 -24.27 16.82 -12.33
CA LEU A 261 -25.17 15.83 -11.75
C LEU A 261 -26.43 15.64 -12.62
N THR A 262 -26.28 15.15 -13.85
CA THR A 262 -27.42 14.62 -14.62
C THR A 262 -27.55 13.10 -14.47
N ALA A 263 -26.53 12.42 -13.94
CA ALA A 263 -26.63 11.02 -13.56
C ALA A 263 -27.48 10.91 -12.29
N PRO A 264 -28.64 10.21 -12.31
CA PRO A 264 -29.39 9.99 -11.09
C PRO A 264 -28.49 9.24 -10.10
N ALA A 265 -28.35 9.79 -8.89
CA ALA A 265 -27.74 9.04 -7.80
C ALA A 265 -28.48 7.70 -7.65
N PRO A 266 -27.79 6.57 -7.42
CA PRO A 266 -28.46 5.30 -7.22
C PRO A 266 -29.45 5.49 -6.07
N ARG A 267 -30.72 5.14 -6.35
CA ARG A 267 -31.78 5.20 -5.34
C ARG A 267 -31.30 4.40 -4.13
N PRO A 268 -31.32 4.98 -2.91
CA PRO A 268 -30.93 4.24 -1.73
C PRO A 268 -31.84 3.03 -1.55
N ILE A 269 -31.23 1.87 -1.33
CA ILE A 269 -31.94 0.62 -1.05
C ILE A 269 -32.57 0.76 0.34
N SER A 270 -33.88 0.57 0.45
CA SER A 270 -34.55 0.66 1.76
C SER A 270 -34.42 -0.66 2.55
N PRO A 271 -34.40 -0.59 3.90
CA PRO A 271 -34.48 -1.77 4.76
C PRO A 271 -35.70 -2.65 4.45
N ASP A 272 -36.85 -2.05 4.14
CA ASP A 272 -38.07 -2.81 3.78
C ASP A 272 -37.90 -3.57 2.46
N GLU A 273 -37.24 -2.97 1.48
CA GLU A 273 -36.94 -3.63 0.21
C GLU A 273 -35.98 -4.81 0.42
N ALA A 274 -34.96 -4.61 1.26
CA ALA A 274 -34.04 -5.68 1.63
C ALA A 274 -34.73 -6.81 2.39
N ASP A 275 -35.55 -6.48 3.39
CA ASP A 275 -36.26 -7.48 4.16
C ASP A 275 -37.25 -8.27 3.28
N ALA A 276 -37.96 -7.61 2.36
CA ALA A 276 -38.84 -8.29 1.41
C ALA A 276 -38.07 -9.27 0.49
N VAL A 277 -36.83 -8.95 0.10
CA VAL A 277 -35.98 -9.87 -0.67
C VAL A 277 -35.56 -11.07 0.18
N TYR A 278 -35.02 -10.83 1.38
CA TYR A 278 -34.52 -11.90 2.25
C TYR A 278 -35.64 -12.78 2.81
N SER A 279 -36.74 -12.20 3.28
CA SER A 279 -37.90 -12.93 3.80
C SER A 279 -38.54 -13.84 2.74
N ARG A 280 -38.61 -13.39 1.48
CA ARG A 280 -39.02 -14.25 0.36
C ARG A 280 -38.00 -15.36 0.08
N ALA A 281 -36.71 -15.09 0.17
CA ALA A 281 -35.69 -16.13 -0.04
C ALA A 281 -35.67 -17.18 1.09
N ARG A 282 -36.06 -16.81 2.32
CA ARG A 282 -36.14 -17.73 3.49
C ARG A 282 -37.24 -18.79 3.37
N SER A 283 -38.19 -18.66 2.44
CA SER A 283 -39.16 -19.73 2.18
C SER A 283 -38.59 -20.89 1.35
N GLY A 284 -37.34 -20.78 0.89
CA GLY A 284 -36.63 -21.85 0.19
C GLY A 284 -36.31 -23.07 1.06
N ASN A 285 -35.77 -24.11 0.44
CA ASN A 285 -35.32 -25.31 1.13
C ASN A 285 -33.89 -25.13 1.65
N PHE A 286 -33.72 -25.17 2.97
CA PHE A 286 -32.42 -25.09 3.66
C PHE A 286 -32.04 -26.39 4.38
N THR A 287 -32.62 -27.51 3.96
CA THR A 287 -32.31 -28.81 4.55
C THR A 287 -30.81 -29.10 4.42
N PRO A 288 -30.10 -29.39 5.54
CA PRO A 288 -28.68 -29.67 5.50
C PRO A 288 -28.35 -30.89 4.62
N ILE A 289 -27.33 -30.76 3.79
CA ILE A 289 -26.77 -31.83 2.97
C ILE A 289 -25.43 -32.24 3.58
N VAL A 290 -25.19 -33.54 3.75
CA VAL A 290 -23.96 -34.04 4.39
C VAL A 290 -22.95 -34.49 3.34
N TYR A 291 -21.73 -33.96 3.40
CA TYR A 291 -20.57 -34.45 2.66
C TYR A 291 -19.46 -34.83 3.64
N ASN A 292 -19.02 -36.10 3.60
CA ASN A 292 -17.94 -36.62 4.45
C ASN A 292 -18.11 -36.26 5.95
N GLY A 293 -19.32 -36.48 6.48
CA GLY A 293 -19.65 -36.19 7.88
C GLY A 293 -19.85 -34.71 8.21
N ARG A 294 -19.72 -33.78 7.25
CA ARG A 294 -19.96 -32.34 7.46
C ARG A 294 -21.27 -31.91 6.84
N SER A 295 -22.05 -31.13 7.59
CA SER A 295 -23.33 -30.58 7.13
C SER A 295 -23.14 -29.26 6.42
N TYR A 296 -23.78 -29.11 5.26
CA TYR A 296 -23.80 -27.90 4.45
C TYR A 296 -25.23 -27.44 4.21
N ILE A 297 -25.47 -26.14 4.33
CA ILE A 297 -26.76 -25.52 4.04
C ILE A 297 -26.76 -25.04 2.58
N PRO A 298 -27.74 -25.42 1.75
CA PRO A 298 -27.87 -24.90 0.40
C PRO A 298 -28.29 -23.43 0.42
N ILE A 299 -27.53 -22.59 -0.27
CA ILE A 299 -27.83 -21.17 -0.47
C ILE A 299 -28.27 -21.01 -1.94
N PRO A 300 -29.50 -20.52 -2.18
CA PRO A 300 -30.01 -20.38 -3.55
C PRO A 300 -29.27 -19.28 -4.31
N ALA A 301 -29.30 -19.35 -5.64
CA ALA A 301 -28.90 -18.21 -6.46
C ALA A 301 -29.80 -17.02 -6.13
N LEU A 302 -29.19 -15.89 -5.79
CA LEU A 302 -29.92 -14.75 -5.26
C LEU A 302 -29.26 -13.45 -5.69
N LYS A 303 -30.09 -12.51 -6.16
CA LYS A 303 -29.75 -11.09 -6.27
C LYS A 303 -30.35 -10.38 -5.07
N ALA A 304 -29.51 -9.93 -4.15
CA ALA A 304 -29.93 -9.32 -2.90
C ALA A 304 -29.09 -8.11 -2.55
N PRO A 305 -29.65 -7.16 -1.78
CA PRO A 305 -28.90 -6.02 -1.30
C PRO A 305 -27.91 -6.42 -0.20
N ILE A 306 -26.70 -5.87 -0.26
CA ILE A 306 -25.61 -6.03 0.70
C ILE A 306 -25.04 -4.65 1.07
N GLY A 307 -24.14 -4.59 2.04
CA GLY A 307 -23.60 -3.37 2.62
C GLY A 307 -24.45 -2.89 3.80
N ASP A 308 -24.20 -1.68 4.27
CA ASP A 308 -24.89 -1.07 5.41
C ASP A 308 -26.28 -0.55 5.01
N ILE A 309 -27.22 -1.44 4.68
CA ILE A 309 -28.58 -1.09 4.22
C ILE A 309 -29.35 -0.31 5.29
N GLU A 310 -29.08 -0.61 6.56
CA GLU A 310 -29.78 -0.10 7.73
C GLU A 310 -29.53 1.40 7.99
N ILE A 311 -28.65 2.02 7.20
CA ILE A 311 -28.31 3.45 7.23
C ILE A 311 -29.52 4.34 7.02
N SER A 312 -30.41 4.00 6.09
CA SER A 312 -31.52 4.90 5.74
C SER A 312 -32.51 5.06 6.90
N ALA A 313 -32.47 4.19 7.90
CA ALA A 313 -33.31 4.22 9.09
C ALA A 313 -32.69 4.98 10.29
N ARG A 314 -31.36 5.23 10.31
CA ARG A 314 -30.66 5.70 11.53
C ARG A 314 -29.69 6.89 11.36
N ASN A 315 -29.70 7.58 10.20
CA ASN A 315 -28.97 8.83 9.97
C ASN A 315 -27.46 8.78 10.28
N TYR A 316 -26.80 7.65 9.99
CA TYR A 316 -25.35 7.43 10.12
C TYR A 316 -24.70 7.29 8.73
N ARG A 317 -23.43 7.69 8.57
CA ARG A 317 -22.70 7.54 7.28
C ARG A 317 -22.22 6.10 7.11
N PRO A 318 -22.32 5.49 5.91
CA PRO A 318 -21.84 4.12 5.72
C PRO A 318 -20.42 3.93 6.19
N ARG A 319 -20.16 2.78 6.81
CA ARG A 319 -18.79 2.33 7.06
C ARG A 319 -18.07 2.34 5.73
N TYR A 320 -16.80 2.78 5.76
CA TYR A 320 -15.99 2.83 4.57
C TYR A 320 -15.98 1.46 3.89
N GLY A 321 -16.50 1.41 2.67
CA GLY A 321 -16.55 0.20 1.88
C GLY A 321 -17.79 -0.67 2.01
N SER A 322 -18.72 -0.37 2.91
CA SER A 322 -19.99 -1.07 3.04
C SER A 322 -21.12 -0.29 2.36
N PHE A 323 -20.85 0.35 1.21
CA PHE A 323 -21.89 1.07 0.47
C PHE A 323 -23.02 0.09 0.06
N PRO A 324 -24.30 0.43 0.28
CA PRO A 324 -25.42 -0.44 -0.08
C PRO A 324 -25.53 -0.67 -1.58
N VAL A 325 -25.46 -1.92 -2.02
CA VAL A 325 -25.60 -2.32 -3.44
C VAL A 325 -26.31 -3.66 -3.58
N PHE A 326 -26.87 -3.94 -4.75
CA PHE A 326 -27.30 -5.29 -5.09
C PHE A 326 -26.10 -6.14 -5.52
N ALA A 327 -25.92 -7.28 -4.87
CA ALA A 327 -24.99 -8.32 -5.30
C ALA A 327 -25.76 -9.53 -5.83
N SER A 328 -25.20 -10.19 -6.84
CA SER A 328 -25.74 -11.44 -7.38
C SER A 328 -24.79 -12.58 -7.08
N VAL A 329 -25.30 -13.64 -6.45
CA VAL A 329 -24.55 -14.89 -6.21
C VAL A 329 -25.22 -16.03 -6.94
N LYS A 330 -24.42 -16.97 -7.43
CA LYS A 330 -24.91 -18.27 -7.89
C LYS A 330 -25.30 -19.11 -6.68
N SER A 331 -25.95 -20.24 -6.91
CA SER A 331 -26.19 -21.22 -5.85
C SER A 331 -24.89 -21.84 -5.36
N PHE A 332 -24.81 -22.16 -4.07
CA PHE A 332 -23.68 -22.87 -3.48
C PHE A 332 -24.11 -23.57 -2.19
N LEU A 333 -23.25 -24.42 -1.64
CA LEU A 333 -23.47 -25.03 -0.32
C LEU A 333 -22.52 -24.38 0.68
N MET A 334 -23.01 -23.88 1.80
CA MET A 334 -22.18 -23.29 2.87
C MET A 334 -22.08 -24.25 4.05
N ALA A 335 -20.87 -24.46 4.58
CA ALA A 335 -20.70 -25.25 5.80
C ALA A 335 -21.56 -24.68 6.93
N ARG A 336 -22.28 -25.56 7.63
CA ARG A 336 -23.21 -25.21 8.71
C ARG A 336 -22.51 -24.43 9.83
N ALA A 337 -21.28 -24.79 10.15
CA ALA A 337 -20.45 -24.23 11.21
C ALA A 337 -19.07 -23.81 10.67
N GLU A 338 -18.32 -23.06 11.46
CA GLU A 338 -16.90 -22.82 11.20
C GLU A 338 -16.09 -24.12 11.21
N VAL A 339 -14.92 -24.13 10.57
CA VAL A 339 -14.02 -25.29 10.59
C VAL A 339 -13.52 -25.53 12.01
N SER A 340 -13.69 -26.76 12.52
CA SER A 340 -13.28 -27.11 13.87
C SER A 340 -11.79 -27.41 13.98
N ASN A 341 -11.25 -27.40 15.20
CA ASN A 341 -9.87 -27.84 15.46
C ASN A 341 -9.64 -29.30 15.04
N ALA A 342 -10.63 -30.19 15.23
CA ALA A 342 -10.52 -31.59 14.80
C ALA A 342 -10.43 -31.72 13.28
N ASP A 343 -11.23 -30.94 12.56
CA ASP A 343 -11.19 -30.89 11.10
C ASP A 343 -9.82 -30.40 10.59
N PHE A 344 -9.30 -29.33 11.19
CA PHE A 344 -8.01 -28.77 10.83
C PHE A 344 -6.84 -29.69 11.22
N ALA A 345 -6.95 -30.42 12.34
CA ALA A 345 -5.97 -31.43 12.74
C ALA A 345 -5.89 -32.59 11.74
N ALA A 346 -7.02 -33.01 11.15
CA ALA A 346 -7.03 -34.02 10.10
C ALA A 346 -6.32 -33.53 8.82
N PHE A 347 -6.46 -32.24 8.49
CA PHE A 347 -5.71 -31.61 7.41
C PHE A 347 -4.20 -31.60 7.70
N ILE A 348 -3.78 -31.18 8.89
CA ILE A 348 -2.36 -31.15 9.29
C ILE A 348 -1.75 -32.56 9.26
N ALA A 349 -2.49 -33.58 9.68
CA ALA A 349 -2.00 -34.97 9.69
C ALA A 349 -1.57 -35.46 8.29
N GLU A 350 -2.23 -34.98 7.24
CA GLU A 350 -1.90 -35.32 5.84
C GLU A 350 -1.02 -34.26 5.17
N ASN A 351 -0.89 -33.08 5.75
CA ASN A 351 -0.14 -31.95 5.22
C ASN A 351 0.77 -31.37 6.32
N PRO A 352 1.79 -32.11 6.77
CA PRO A 352 2.61 -31.73 7.91
C PRO A 352 3.38 -30.42 7.70
N SER A 353 3.55 -29.93 6.47
CA SER A 353 4.09 -28.59 6.18
C SER A 353 3.31 -27.46 6.85
N TRP A 354 2.01 -27.67 7.14
CA TRP A 354 1.15 -26.72 7.85
C TRP A 354 1.07 -26.98 9.36
N ALA A 355 1.85 -27.91 9.91
CA ALA A 355 1.90 -28.15 11.34
C ALA A 355 2.52 -26.95 12.09
N ALA A 356 2.14 -26.78 13.36
CA ALA A 356 2.68 -25.73 14.22
C ALA A 356 4.22 -25.79 14.37
N THR A 357 4.82 -26.98 14.22
CA THR A 357 6.28 -27.20 14.22
C THR A 357 6.98 -26.52 13.05
N ASN A 358 6.28 -26.24 11.95
CA ASN A 358 6.82 -25.59 10.75
C ASN A 358 6.56 -24.07 10.70
N ARG A 359 6.13 -23.48 11.82
CA ARG A 359 5.81 -22.04 11.90
C ARG A 359 6.92 -21.14 11.36
N LEU A 360 8.18 -21.39 11.73
CA LEU A 360 9.30 -20.56 11.27
C LEU A 360 9.41 -20.55 9.75
N ALA A 361 9.34 -21.72 9.11
CA ALA A 361 9.39 -21.84 7.66
C ALA A 361 8.18 -21.16 6.97
N LEU A 362 6.99 -21.26 7.57
CA LEU A 362 5.79 -20.57 7.06
C LEU A 362 5.93 -19.04 7.16
N THR A 363 6.56 -18.53 8.23
CA THR A 363 6.81 -17.09 8.40
C THR A 363 7.88 -16.58 7.45
N GLU A 364 8.98 -17.31 7.28
CA GLU A 364 10.02 -16.97 6.30
C GLU A 364 9.48 -16.99 4.86
N ALA A 365 8.53 -17.88 4.56
CA ALA A 365 7.85 -17.94 3.26
C ALA A 365 6.73 -16.89 3.10
N GLY A 366 6.44 -16.08 4.12
CA GLY A 366 5.34 -15.10 4.09
C GLY A 366 3.95 -15.73 3.99
N LEU A 367 3.79 -16.98 4.44
CA LEU A 367 2.53 -17.72 4.45
C LEU A 367 1.77 -17.60 5.78
N ALA A 368 2.44 -17.23 6.86
CA ALA A 368 1.82 -16.96 8.15
C ALA A 368 2.70 -16.04 9.03
N ASP A 369 2.16 -15.42 10.08
CA ASP A 369 2.97 -14.73 11.10
C ASP A 369 3.33 -15.64 12.29
N GLU A 370 4.07 -15.08 13.25
CA GLU A 370 4.48 -15.76 14.49
C GLU A 370 3.30 -16.25 15.35
N GLY A 371 2.09 -15.74 15.10
CA GLY A 371 0.86 -16.16 15.78
C GLY A 371 0.31 -17.49 15.27
N TYR A 372 0.78 -18.00 14.14
CA TYR A 372 0.22 -19.19 13.49
C TYR A 372 0.16 -20.42 14.40
N LEU A 373 -1.06 -20.93 14.64
CA LEU A 373 -1.33 -22.05 15.55
C LEU A 373 -0.63 -21.88 16.91
N LYS A 374 -0.53 -20.65 17.41
CA LYS A 374 0.05 -20.37 18.73
C LYS A 374 -0.68 -21.18 19.80
N ASP A 375 0.10 -21.79 20.70
CA ASP A 375 -0.36 -22.64 21.80
C ASP A 375 -1.14 -23.90 21.39
N TRP A 376 -1.10 -24.32 20.11
CA TRP A 376 -1.86 -25.47 19.58
C TRP A 376 -1.73 -26.75 20.42
N ASP A 377 -0.51 -27.17 20.76
CA ASP A 377 -0.28 -28.40 21.52
C ASP A 377 -0.72 -28.32 22.98
N THR A 378 -0.71 -27.11 23.55
CA THR A 378 -1.21 -26.84 24.90
C THR A 378 -2.74 -26.87 24.90
N MET A 379 -3.36 -26.10 24.00
CA MET A 379 -4.83 -26.01 23.85
C MET A 379 -5.46 -27.36 23.50
N ARG A 380 -4.75 -28.21 22.77
CA ARG A 380 -5.22 -29.56 22.38
C ARG A 380 -5.53 -30.46 23.58
N LYS A 381 -4.96 -30.18 24.76
CA LYS A 381 -5.22 -30.91 26.00
C LYS A 381 -6.49 -30.45 26.72
N GLU A 382 -7.08 -29.32 26.32
CA GLU A 382 -8.29 -28.80 26.93
C GLU A 382 -9.53 -29.60 26.54
N ALA A 383 -10.46 -29.73 27.49
CA ALA A 383 -11.77 -30.31 27.21
C ALA A 383 -12.52 -29.48 26.14
N GLY A 384 -13.14 -30.16 25.17
CA GLY A 384 -13.89 -29.51 24.09
C GLY A 384 -13.03 -28.83 23.03
N TRP A 385 -11.69 -28.92 23.08
CA TRP A 385 -10.82 -28.33 22.05
C TRP A 385 -11.20 -28.75 20.64
N ALA A 386 -11.46 -30.04 20.44
CA ALA A 386 -11.76 -30.65 19.14
C ALA A 386 -12.95 -30.00 18.41
N VAL A 387 -13.95 -29.52 19.16
CA VAL A 387 -15.18 -28.94 18.62
C VAL A 387 -15.18 -27.42 18.55
N LYS A 388 -14.19 -26.75 19.15
CA LYS A 388 -13.99 -25.30 19.00
C LYS A 388 -13.56 -24.98 17.57
N PRO A 389 -13.92 -23.81 17.01
CA PRO A 389 -13.43 -23.38 15.71
C PRO A 389 -11.92 -23.23 15.74
N VAL A 390 -11.27 -23.53 14.61
CA VAL A 390 -9.85 -23.26 14.43
C VAL A 390 -9.60 -21.76 14.35
N VAL A 391 -8.62 -21.29 15.11
CA VAL A 391 -8.18 -19.89 15.15
C VAL A 391 -6.66 -19.80 14.98
N ASN A 392 -6.11 -18.59 14.90
CA ASN A 392 -4.68 -18.37 14.64
C ASN A 392 -4.22 -19.02 13.33
N VAL A 393 -5.07 -18.96 12.29
CA VAL A 393 -4.75 -19.47 10.95
C VAL A 393 -4.72 -18.33 9.95
N SER A 394 -3.74 -18.36 9.04
CA SER A 394 -3.64 -17.39 7.95
C SER A 394 -4.65 -17.71 6.85
N TRP A 395 -4.90 -16.74 5.97
CA TRP A 395 -5.73 -16.96 4.79
C TRP A 395 -5.15 -18.06 3.90
N TYR A 396 -3.82 -18.12 3.77
CA TYR A 396 -3.14 -19.15 2.98
C TYR A 396 -3.37 -20.56 3.55
N ALA A 397 -3.31 -20.73 4.87
CA ALA A 397 -3.61 -22.01 5.51
C ALA A 397 -5.09 -22.41 5.32
N ALA A 398 -6.01 -21.45 5.42
CA ALA A 398 -7.44 -21.67 5.18
C ALA A 398 -7.73 -22.04 3.72
N ALA A 399 -7.05 -21.41 2.76
CA ALA A 399 -7.13 -21.74 1.35
C ALA A 399 -6.53 -23.13 1.05
N ALA A 400 -5.38 -23.47 1.64
CA ALA A 400 -4.76 -24.79 1.50
C ALA A 400 -5.66 -25.91 2.06
N TYR A 401 -6.33 -25.67 3.20
CA TYR A 401 -7.35 -26.57 3.73
C TYR A 401 -8.49 -26.79 2.72
N CYS A 402 -8.96 -25.72 2.06
CA CYS A 402 -10.01 -25.83 1.04
C CYS A 402 -9.57 -26.65 -0.18
N GLU A 403 -8.34 -26.45 -0.66
CA GLU A 403 -7.81 -27.21 -1.79
C GLU A 403 -7.63 -28.70 -1.43
N TRP A 404 -7.10 -29.01 -0.23
CA TRP A 404 -7.05 -30.38 0.29
C TRP A 404 -8.44 -31.02 0.37
N LEU A 405 -9.42 -30.30 0.93
CA LEU A 405 -10.78 -30.82 1.06
C LEU A 405 -11.47 -30.98 -0.31
N SER A 406 -11.14 -30.14 -1.29
CA SER A 406 -11.60 -30.28 -2.67
C SER A 406 -11.14 -31.60 -3.27
N GLY A 407 -9.84 -31.91 -3.17
CA GLY A 407 -9.29 -33.16 -3.69
C GLY A 407 -9.89 -34.41 -3.03
N LYS A 408 -10.31 -34.31 -1.76
CA LYS A 408 -11.00 -35.40 -1.06
C LYS A 408 -12.45 -35.60 -1.47
N LEU A 409 -13.21 -34.51 -1.57
CA LEU A 409 -14.66 -34.59 -1.82
C LEU A 409 -15.00 -34.72 -3.30
N PHE A 410 -14.18 -34.10 -4.16
CA PHE A 410 -14.45 -33.95 -5.59
C PHE A 410 -13.17 -34.23 -6.41
N PRO A 411 -12.65 -35.47 -6.39
CA PRO A 411 -11.44 -35.83 -7.13
C PRO A 411 -11.61 -35.70 -8.66
N ASP A 412 -12.85 -35.67 -9.14
CA ASP A 412 -13.20 -35.41 -10.55
C ASP A 412 -13.07 -33.93 -10.96
N GLY A 413 -12.90 -33.01 -10.00
CA GLY A 413 -12.82 -31.57 -10.23
C GLY A 413 -14.14 -30.89 -10.63
N MET A 414 -15.29 -31.58 -10.59
CA MET A 414 -16.57 -31.01 -11.02
C MET A 414 -17.09 -29.95 -10.05
N ARG A 415 -16.70 -30.04 -8.78
CA ARG A 415 -16.97 -29.07 -7.73
C ARG A 415 -15.70 -28.78 -6.97
N ARG A 416 -15.65 -27.62 -6.31
CA ARG A 416 -14.51 -27.25 -5.48
C ARG A 416 -14.98 -26.66 -4.16
N VAL A 417 -14.24 -26.98 -3.12
CA VAL A 417 -14.30 -26.33 -1.83
C VAL A 417 -13.45 -25.07 -1.87
N ARG A 418 -13.98 -23.96 -1.36
CA ARG A 418 -13.23 -22.71 -1.21
C ARG A 418 -13.79 -21.91 -0.04
N LEU A 419 -13.06 -20.86 0.33
CA LEU A 419 -13.61 -19.82 1.20
C LEU A 419 -14.81 -19.13 0.51
N PRO A 420 -15.80 -18.65 1.28
CA PRO A 420 -16.86 -17.81 0.73
C PRO A 420 -16.27 -16.50 0.23
N ARG A 421 -16.81 -15.94 -0.85
CA ARG A 421 -16.59 -14.52 -1.14
C ARG A 421 -17.35 -13.67 -0.12
N GLU A 422 -16.98 -12.42 0.01
CA GLU A 422 -17.61 -11.48 0.95
C GLU A 422 -19.10 -11.30 0.68
N ASP A 423 -19.53 -11.29 -0.58
CA ASP A 423 -20.95 -11.20 -0.95
C ASP A 423 -21.73 -12.48 -0.65
N GLU A 424 -21.15 -13.64 -0.93
CA GLU A 424 -21.70 -14.96 -0.55
C GLU A 424 -21.85 -15.08 0.96
N TRP A 425 -20.84 -14.63 1.71
CA TRP A 425 -20.88 -14.62 3.17
C TRP A 425 -21.97 -13.69 3.70
N GLU A 426 -22.04 -12.44 3.20
CA GLU A 426 -23.03 -11.47 3.65
C GLU A 426 -24.46 -11.91 3.33
N ILE A 427 -24.69 -12.40 2.11
CA ILE A 427 -26.01 -12.89 1.70
C ILE A 427 -26.43 -14.06 2.59
N ALA A 428 -25.53 -15.01 2.87
CA ALA A 428 -25.82 -16.11 3.77
C ALA A 428 -26.11 -15.63 5.21
N ALA A 429 -25.33 -14.66 5.73
CA ALA A 429 -25.54 -14.09 7.06
C ALA A 429 -26.91 -13.39 7.19
N ARG A 430 -27.27 -12.58 6.19
CA ARG A 430 -28.56 -11.87 6.14
C ARG A 430 -29.73 -12.84 5.97
N LEU A 431 -29.58 -13.86 5.12
CA LEU A 431 -30.58 -14.91 4.95
C LEU A 431 -30.78 -15.70 6.24
N ASN A 432 -29.71 -15.96 6.98
CA ASN A 432 -29.74 -16.58 8.31
C ASN A 432 -30.36 -15.68 9.40
N GLY A 433 -30.58 -14.39 9.14
CA GLY A 433 -31.19 -13.49 10.12
C GLY A 433 -30.26 -13.16 11.29
N VAL A 434 -28.96 -12.94 11.00
CA VAL A 434 -27.98 -12.47 12.00
C VAL A 434 -28.51 -11.22 12.73
N PRO A 435 -28.36 -11.15 14.08
CA PRO A 435 -28.78 -9.99 14.87
C PRO A 435 -28.21 -8.65 14.39
N ALA A 436 -28.91 -7.57 14.72
CA ALA A 436 -28.54 -6.21 14.33
C ALA A 436 -27.28 -5.69 15.02
N ASP A 437 -26.83 -6.33 16.11
CA ASP A 437 -25.60 -6.00 16.82
C ASP A 437 -25.02 -7.22 17.54
N ALA A 438 -23.80 -7.07 18.05
CA ALA A 438 -23.03 -8.09 18.74
C ALA A 438 -23.09 -7.96 20.28
N ALA A 439 -24.05 -7.22 20.86
CA ALA A 439 -24.04 -6.90 22.29
C ALA A 439 -24.16 -8.16 23.18
N ASP A 440 -24.99 -9.11 22.76
CA ASP A 440 -25.34 -10.30 23.55
C ASP A 440 -24.49 -11.54 23.23
N LEU A 441 -23.34 -11.36 22.54
CA LEU A 441 -22.46 -12.47 22.24
C LEU A 441 -21.89 -13.12 23.52
N PRO A 442 -21.79 -14.46 23.56
CA PRO A 442 -21.12 -15.17 24.65
C PRO A 442 -19.72 -14.60 24.92
N PRO A 443 -19.28 -14.50 26.18
CA PRO A 443 -18.00 -13.86 26.53
C PRO A 443 -16.77 -14.70 26.19
N ALA A 444 -16.96 -15.93 25.70
CA ALA A 444 -15.90 -16.87 25.40
C ALA A 444 -16.18 -17.61 24.09
N LEU A 445 -15.13 -18.21 23.53
CA LEU A 445 -15.20 -19.03 22.33
C LEU A 445 -16.06 -20.28 22.57
N SER A 446 -17.12 -20.43 21.78
CA SER A 446 -18.05 -21.56 21.85
C SER A 446 -17.61 -22.72 20.94
N SER A 447 -18.22 -23.89 21.12
CA SER A 447 -18.16 -24.98 20.14
C SER A 447 -18.70 -24.48 18.79
N ALA A 448 -18.05 -24.84 17.69
CA ALA A 448 -18.51 -24.52 16.34
C ALA A 448 -19.90 -25.13 16.06
N PHE A 449 -20.22 -26.27 16.69
CA PHE A 449 -21.47 -26.99 16.49
C PHE A 449 -22.62 -26.55 17.41
N GLU A 450 -22.32 -25.72 18.41
CA GLU A 450 -23.29 -25.18 19.37
C GLU A 450 -23.30 -23.65 19.39
N ALA A 451 -22.58 -23.01 18.46
CA ALA A 451 -22.62 -21.58 18.26
C ALA A 451 -24.04 -21.12 17.89
N GLU A 452 -24.34 -19.85 18.16
CA GLU A 452 -25.67 -19.30 17.91
C GLU A 452 -26.09 -19.49 16.45
N GLY A 453 -27.27 -20.10 16.27
CA GLY A 453 -27.85 -20.40 14.97
C GLY A 453 -28.86 -19.35 14.53
N GLY A 454 -29.15 -19.32 13.23
CA GLY A 454 -30.16 -18.44 12.66
C GLY A 454 -31.26 -19.19 11.90
N GLY A 455 -32.11 -18.41 11.22
CA GLY A 455 -33.35 -18.88 10.58
C GLY A 455 -33.18 -19.91 9.46
N ILE A 456 -31.98 -20.08 8.90
CA ILE A 456 -31.70 -21.13 7.90
C ILE A 456 -30.77 -22.23 8.42
N GLY A 457 -30.43 -22.19 9.71
CA GLY A 457 -29.64 -23.22 10.37
C GLY A 457 -28.12 -23.10 10.23
N LEU A 458 -27.59 -21.99 9.69
CA LEU A 458 -26.15 -21.68 9.82
C LEU A 458 -25.84 -21.23 11.25
N LEU A 459 -24.71 -21.69 11.78
CA LEU A 459 -24.21 -21.40 13.13
C LEU A 459 -23.02 -20.42 13.06
N GLY A 460 -22.87 -19.57 14.07
CA GLY A 460 -21.70 -18.69 14.24
C GLY A 460 -21.62 -17.50 13.26
N MET A 461 -22.66 -17.26 12.44
CA MET A 461 -22.62 -16.16 11.46
C MET A 461 -22.64 -14.77 12.10
N GLY A 462 -23.25 -14.65 13.30
CA GLY A 462 -23.37 -13.38 14.02
C GLY A 462 -22.22 -13.06 14.96
N GLY A 463 -21.34 -14.02 15.22
CA GLY A 463 -20.27 -13.97 16.22
C GLY A 463 -19.77 -15.37 16.55
N ASN A 464 -18.88 -15.49 17.55
CA ASN A 464 -17.95 -16.60 17.80
C ASN A 464 -16.56 -16.25 17.28
N VAL A 465 -16.24 -16.51 16.01
CA VAL A 465 -15.01 -16.03 15.38
C VAL A 465 -15.31 -15.22 14.15
N ARG A 466 -14.41 -14.29 13.83
CA ARG A 466 -14.40 -13.70 12.50
C ARG A 466 -13.94 -14.73 11.48
N GLU A 467 -14.28 -14.50 10.21
CA GLU A 467 -14.05 -15.49 9.16
C GLU A 467 -13.36 -14.90 7.92
N TRP A 468 -12.32 -15.58 7.46
CA TRP A 468 -11.66 -15.27 6.19
C TRP A 468 -12.60 -15.43 4.98
N CYS A 469 -12.54 -14.47 4.06
CA CYS A 469 -13.20 -14.54 2.76
C CYS A 469 -12.20 -14.70 1.60
N TYR A 470 -12.67 -15.23 0.48
CA TYR A 470 -11.85 -15.61 -0.68
C TYR A 470 -11.30 -14.43 -1.47
N ASN A 471 -12.14 -13.44 -1.80
CA ASN A 471 -11.75 -12.33 -2.66
C ASN A 471 -10.68 -11.44 -2.03
N PRO A 472 -9.91 -10.65 -2.81
CA PRO A 472 -9.07 -9.60 -2.25
C PRO A 472 -9.90 -8.50 -1.58
N PHE A 473 -9.32 -7.87 -0.56
CA PHE A 473 -9.94 -6.73 0.09
C PHE A 473 -9.66 -5.44 -0.68
N ARG A 474 -10.72 -4.72 -1.05
CA ARG A 474 -10.64 -3.37 -1.59
C ARG A 474 -11.70 -2.51 -0.89
N TYR A 475 -11.30 -1.29 -0.50
CA TYR A 475 -12.13 -0.40 0.31
C TYR A 475 -13.46 -0.13 -0.36
N ASN A 476 -13.46 0.43 -1.56
CA ASN A 476 -14.67 0.79 -2.28
C ASN A 476 -15.19 -0.34 -3.19
N GLU A 477 -14.99 -1.60 -2.81
CA GLU A 477 -15.45 -2.78 -3.55
C GLU A 477 -16.92 -2.68 -3.93
N ASN A 478 -17.82 -2.47 -2.97
CA ASN A 478 -19.26 -2.37 -3.26
C ASN A 478 -19.58 -1.21 -4.20
N ARG A 479 -18.88 -0.08 -4.06
CA ARG A 479 -19.09 1.13 -4.86
C ARG A 479 -18.67 0.96 -6.31
N PHE A 480 -17.61 0.18 -6.55
CA PHE A 480 -17.05 -0.12 -7.87
C PHE A 480 -17.25 -1.58 -8.23
N ARG A 481 -18.35 -2.18 -7.75
CA ARG A 481 -18.71 -3.55 -8.06
C ARG A 481 -19.28 -3.58 -9.48
N PRO A 482 -18.73 -4.39 -10.39
CA PRO A 482 -19.36 -4.58 -11.69
C PRO A 482 -20.71 -5.31 -11.52
N PRO A 483 -21.70 -5.10 -12.41
CA PRO A 483 -22.97 -5.83 -12.34
C PRO A 483 -22.82 -7.34 -12.50
N SER A 484 -21.77 -7.79 -13.21
CA SER A 484 -21.35 -9.19 -13.23
C SER A 484 -20.78 -9.59 -11.87
N SER A 485 -21.04 -10.81 -11.40
CA SER A 485 -20.43 -11.40 -10.20
C SER A 485 -18.92 -11.71 -10.35
N ALA A 486 -18.24 -11.02 -11.26
CA ALA A 486 -16.81 -11.16 -11.54
C ALA A 486 -16.00 -10.45 -10.45
N TRP A 487 -15.24 -11.25 -9.71
CA TRP A 487 -14.33 -10.79 -8.69
C TRP A 487 -12.89 -10.92 -9.15
N LEU A 488 -12.03 -10.03 -8.66
CA LEU A 488 -10.59 -10.13 -8.89
C LEU A 488 -10.08 -11.45 -8.28
N ASN A 489 -9.35 -12.22 -9.08
CA ASN A 489 -8.75 -13.47 -8.62
C ASN A 489 -7.70 -13.16 -7.53
N PRO A 490 -7.81 -13.71 -6.30
CA PRO A 490 -6.85 -13.44 -5.22
C PRO A 490 -5.43 -13.95 -5.50
N TYR A 491 -5.24 -14.80 -6.51
CA TYR A 491 -3.93 -15.29 -6.96
C TYR A 491 -3.38 -14.51 -8.17
N SER A 492 -4.08 -13.49 -8.65
CA SER A 492 -3.60 -12.63 -9.73
C SER A 492 -2.49 -11.72 -9.23
N GLU A 493 -1.54 -11.39 -10.10
CA GLU A 493 -0.55 -10.31 -9.93
C GLU A 493 -1.21 -8.96 -9.58
N LEU A 494 -2.46 -8.76 -10.01
CA LEU A 494 -3.22 -7.55 -9.76
C LEU A 494 -3.93 -7.52 -8.40
N SER A 495 -3.85 -8.62 -7.63
CA SER A 495 -4.51 -8.73 -6.33
C SER A 495 -3.76 -7.92 -5.26
N PRO A 496 -4.43 -7.04 -4.50
CA PRO A 496 -3.83 -6.48 -3.30
C PRO A 496 -3.56 -7.58 -2.26
N PRO A 497 -2.65 -7.36 -1.30
CA PRO A 497 -2.26 -8.36 -0.30
C PRO A 497 -3.30 -8.61 0.79
N ASP A 498 -4.26 -7.71 0.95
CA ASP A 498 -5.25 -7.76 2.03
C ASP A 498 -6.42 -8.69 1.66
N ARG A 499 -6.99 -9.36 2.65
CA ARG A 499 -8.14 -10.25 2.51
C ARG A 499 -9.26 -9.81 3.45
N PRO A 500 -10.54 -9.87 3.01
CA PRO A 500 -11.66 -9.50 3.84
C PRO A 500 -11.85 -10.51 4.96
N VAL A 501 -12.26 -9.97 6.09
CA VAL A 501 -12.66 -10.70 7.27
C VAL A 501 -14.07 -10.28 7.63
N ARG A 502 -14.95 -11.24 7.91
CA ARG A 502 -16.39 -11.03 8.11
C ARG A 502 -16.88 -11.58 9.44
N GLY A 503 -18.07 -11.12 9.82
CA GLY A 503 -18.71 -11.48 11.09
C GLY A 503 -18.16 -10.70 12.29
N ALA A 504 -18.69 -11.04 13.45
CA ALA A 504 -18.16 -10.59 14.73
C ALA A 504 -17.30 -11.70 15.36
N ALA A 505 -16.61 -11.37 16.45
CA ALA A 505 -16.02 -12.36 17.35
C ALA A 505 -16.66 -12.25 18.74
N PHE A 506 -16.48 -13.28 19.57
CA PHE A 506 -16.96 -13.33 20.96
C PHE A 506 -16.47 -12.13 21.83
N ILE A 507 -15.39 -11.46 21.41
CA ILE A 507 -14.85 -10.26 22.06
C ILE A 507 -15.59 -8.96 21.70
N ASP A 508 -16.43 -8.97 20.65
CA ASP A 508 -17.14 -7.78 20.20
C ASP A 508 -18.35 -7.53 21.09
N LYS A 509 -18.51 -6.28 21.57
CA LYS A 509 -19.61 -5.87 22.45
C LYS A 509 -20.45 -4.71 21.90
N ALA A 510 -19.95 -4.02 20.88
CA ALA A 510 -20.58 -2.82 20.31
C ALA A 510 -20.55 -2.81 18.78
N LEU A 511 -20.33 -3.96 18.14
CA LEU A 511 -20.31 -4.04 16.69
C LEU A 511 -21.75 -4.03 16.16
N LEU A 512 -22.13 -2.95 15.48
CA LEU A 512 -23.40 -2.85 14.80
C LEU A 512 -23.37 -3.57 13.44
N TYR A 513 -24.47 -4.22 13.10
CA TYR A 513 -24.73 -4.97 11.87
C TYR A 513 -23.53 -5.84 11.45
N PRO A 514 -23.21 -6.91 12.22
CA PRO A 514 -22.10 -7.81 11.91
C PRO A 514 -22.17 -8.38 10.49
N ALA A 515 -23.39 -8.61 9.98
CA ALA A 515 -23.62 -9.10 8.63
C ALA A 515 -22.99 -8.22 7.53
N ALA A 516 -22.91 -6.90 7.75
CA ALA A 516 -22.34 -5.92 6.81
C ALA A 516 -20.93 -5.43 7.19
N ALA A 517 -20.43 -5.82 8.37
CA ALA A 517 -19.14 -5.38 8.91
C ALA A 517 -17.94 -5.95 8.14
N ARG A 518 -17.10 -5.08 7.57
CA ARG A 518 -15.93 -5.46 6.77
C ARG A 518 -14.65 -5.22 7.57
N GLY A 519 -13.86 -6.26 7.79
CA GLY A 519 -12.48 -6.17 8.27
C GLY A 519 -11.49 -6.44 7.13
N ALA A 520 -10.26 -5.95 7.29
CA ALA A 520 -9.15 -6.22 6.38
C ALA A 520 -7.93 -6.64 7.18
N LEU A 521 -7.30 -7.74 6.79
CA LEU A 521 -6.02 -8.21 7.32
C LEU A 521 -5.15 -8.69 6.16
N LYS A 522 -3.82 -8.63 6.34
CA LYS A 522 -2.89 -9.24 5.37
C LYS A 522 -3.15 -10.75 5.32
N ALA A 523 -3.03 -11.35 4.15
CA ALA A 523 -3.30 -12.78 3.97
C ALA A 523 -2.48 -13.71 4.89
N TRP A 524 -1.27 -13.29 5.29
CA TRP A 524 -0.39 -14.02 6.20
C TRP A 524 -0.66 -13.75 7.69
N GLN A 525 -1.41 -12.71 8.04
CA GLN A 525 -1.68 -12.40 9.45
C GLN A 525 -2.57 -13.46 10.09
N THR A 526 -2.40 -13.66 11.40
CA THR A 526 -3.24 -14.57 12.19
C THR A 526 -3.80 -13.86 13.42
N SER A 527 -4.88 -14.41 13.98
CA SER A 527 -5.52 -13.83 15.15
C SER A 527 -6.28 -14.89 15.96
N PRO A 528 -6.32 -14.80 17.31
CA PRO A 528 -7.01 -15.78 18.16
C PRO A 528 -8.53 -15.69 18.07
N VAL A 529 -9.06 -14.71 17.34
CA VAL A 529 -10.50 -14.49 17.11
C VAL A 529 -10.87 -14.58 15.63
N LEU A 530 -10.00 -15.20 14.83
CA LEU A 530 -10.14 -15.33 13.38
C LEU A 530 -9.97 -16.79 12.96
N GLY A 531 -11.04 -17.35 12.44
CA GLY A 531 -11.08 -18.65 11.80
C GLY A 531 -11.60 -18.53 10.37
N PHE A 532 -12.31 -19.56 9.92
CA PHE A 532 -12.95 -19.57 8.61
C PHE A 532 -14.03 -20.64 8.52
N ARG A 533 -14.91 -20.48 7.54
CA ARG A 533 -15.80 -21.53 7.05
C ARG A 533 -15.57 -21.77 5.58
N VAL A 534 -16.10 -22.88 5.08
CA VAL A 534 -15.93 -23.29 3.68
C VAL A 534 -17.27 -23.35 2.97
N ILE A 535 -17.23 -23.21 1.65
CA ILE A 535 -18.36 -23.47 0.78
C ILE A 535 -17.98 -24.48 -0.30
N ILE A 536 -18.96 -25.18 -0.85
CA ILE A 536 -18.83 -25.96 -2.08
C ILE A 536 -19.45 -25.12 -3.20
N ALA A 537 -18.62 -24.70 -4.15
CA ALA A 537 -19.08 -24.00 -5.34
C ALA A 537 -19.65 -25.01 -6.35
N GLY A 538 -20.82 -24.73 -6.93
CA GLY A 538 -21.42 -25.56 -7.96
C GLY A 538 -22.47 -24.81 -8.77
N ASP A 539 -22.38 -24.90 -10.09
CA ASP A 539 -23.36 -24.33 -11.05
C ASP A 539 -24.66 -25.17 -11.15
N ALA A 540 -24.72 -26.31 -10.47
CA ALA A 540 -25.90 -27.14 -10.32
C ALA A 540 -25.97 -27.67 -8.87
N LEU A 541 -26.88 -27.14 -8.06
CA LEU A 541 -27.43 -27.89 -6.95
C LEU A 541 -28.37 -28.96 -7.53
N PRO A 542 -28.43 -30.19 -6.97
CA PRO A 542 -29.41 -31.19 -7.41
C PRO A 542 -30.85 -30.71 -7.25
#